data_AF-A0A3L6RWM1-F1
#
_entry.id   AF-A0A3L6RWM1-F1
#
_cell.length_a   1.000
_cell.length_b   1.000
_cell.length_c   1.000
_cell.angle_alpha   90.00
_cell.angle_beta   90.00
_cell.angle_gamma   90.00
#
_symmetry.space_group_name_H-M   'P 1'
#
loop_
_entity.id
_entity.type
_entity.pdbx_description
1 polymer ?
#
loop_
_entity_poly.entity_id
_entity_poly.type
_entity_poly.pdbx_seq_one_letter_code
_entity_poly.pdbx_strand_id
1 'polypeptide(L)'
;MMPDSDNSDSLYILDMVPARTCSFEVLSYNPVEEWSWRPLPLPPFFDDPEYKVPDGAPFTVVDGTSIWVSTTTATYSFDTLACEWSKVGDWVLPFNAEYVSELGLWLGLSDHRPYNLCALEGLSTSAVGSSPPTELQVGKEFEPPDEDWLLLMHTLVNVGSCRFCIVSVFDVITEHNEYDSIRVVVFTGVEVSPSQPGLRMIRHKTKFFIGGINHVL
;
A
#
# COMPACT_ATOMS: atom_id res chain seq x y z
N MET A 1 -14.82 25.36 24.52
CA MET A 1 -15.26 25.31 23.11
C MET A 1 -14.14 24.60 22.38
N MET A 2 -14.27 23.29 22.22
CA MET A 2 -13.29 22.50 21.47
C MET A 2 -13.44 22.90 20.00
N PRO A 3 -12.35 23.16 19.26
CA PRO A 3 -12.47 23.23 17.82
C PRO A 3 -12.93 21.85 17.35
N ASP A 4 -14.03 21.84 16.58
CA ASP A 4 -14.51 20.66 15.89
C ASP A 4 -13.34 20.00 15.17
N SER A 5 -13.13 18.71 15.44
CA SER A 5 -12.26 17.87 14.64
C SER A 5 -12.90 17.75 13.27
N ASP A 6 -12.56 18.68 12.38
CA ASP A 6 -12.90 18.59 10.97
C ASP A 6 -12.10 17.40 10.42
N ASN A 7 -12.71 16.23 10.50
CA ASN A 7 -12.20 14.99 9.91
C ASN A 7 -12.37 15.10 8.40
N SER A 8 -11.58 15.98 7.77
CA SER A 8 -11.60 16.17 6.33
C SER A 8 -10.86 14.99 5.70
N ASP A 9 -11.60 13.95 5.35
CA ASP A 9 -11.09 12.86 4.52
C ASP A 9 -10.46 13.47 3.26
N SER A 10 -9.14 13.44 3.18
CA SER A 10 -8.36 14.02 2.09
C SER A 10 -7.65 12.89 1.36
N LEU A 11 -7.70 12.92 0.03
CA LEU A 11 -7.04 11.92 -0.82
C LEU A 11 -5.77 12.53 -1.40
N TYR A 12 -4.64 11.87 -1.16
CA TYR A 12 -3.34 12.29 -1.68
C TYR A 12 -2.95 11.39 -2.86
N ILE A 13 -2.49 12.00 -3.96
CA ILE A 13 -1.99 11.29 -5.14
C ILE A 13 -0.57 11.76 -5.41
N LEU A 14 0.34 10.79 -5.54
CA LEU A 14 1.73 11.01 -5.94
C LEU A 14 2.01 10.22 -7.22
N ASP A 15 2.24 10.93 -8.34
CA ASP A 15 2.68 10.34 -9.60
C ASP A 15 4.21 10.35 -9.67
N MET A 16 4.81 9.16 -9.66
CA MET A 16 6.26 8.92 -9.73
C MET A 16 6.71 8.41 -11.11
N VAL A 17 5.84 8.38 -12.13
CA VAL A 17 6.18 7.81 -13.43
C VAL A 17 7.23 8.69 -14.15
N PRO A 18 8.41 8.15 -14.49
CA PRO A 18 9.43 8.93 -15.17
C PRO A 18 8.99 9.15 -16.63
N ALA A 19 9.30 10.34 -17.17
CA ALA A 19 8.86 10.88 -18.47
C ALA A 19 7.47 11.55 -18.52
N ARG A 20 6.72 11.59 -17.40
CA ARG A 20 5.61 12.53 -17.20
C ARG A 20 6.06 13.68 -16.29
N THR A 21 5.29 14.76 -16.25
CA THR A 21 5.45 15.77 -15.19
C THR A 21 5.00 15.13 -13.89
N CYS A 22 5.96 14.74 -13.02
CA CYS A 22 5.64 14.23 -11.68
C CYS A 22 4.71 15.22 -10.97
N SER A 23 3.72 14.71 -10.26
CA SER A 23 2.79 15.54 -9.48
C SER A 23 2.60 14.96 -8.08
N PHE A 24 2.39 15.84 -7.13
CA PHE A 24 1.88 15.49 -5.82
C PHE A 24 0.71 16.42 -5.51
N GLU A 25 -0.47 15.85 -5.31
CA GLU A 25 -1.72 16.60 -5.25
C GLU A 25 -2.61 16.05 -4.13
N VAL A 26 -3.39 16.94 -3.52
CA VAL A 26 -4.42 16.58 -2.55
C VAL A 26 -5.79 16.96 -3.07
N LEU A 27 -6.71 16.01 -3.03
CA LEU A 27 -8.13 16.22 -3.15
C LEU A 27 -8.70 16.40 -1.75
N SER A 28 -9.23 17.59 -1.48
CA SER A 28 -9.79 17.94 -0.18
C SER A 28 -11.12 18.66 -0.36
N TYR A 29 -12.01 18.46 0.60
CA TYR A 29 -13.29 19.16 0.62
C TYR A 29 -13.10 20.56 1.22
N ASN A 30 -13.56 21.58 0.50
CA ASN A 30 -13.67 22.94 0.98
C ASN A 30 -15.17 23.30 1.06
N PRO A 31 -15.71 23.74 2.21
CA PRO A 31 -17.11 24.15 2.32
C PRO A 31 -17.54 25.26 1.34
N VAL A 32 -16.59 26.02 0.80
CA VAL A 32 -16.83 27.12 -0.14
C VAL A 32 -16.66 26.70 -1.61
N GLU A 33 -15.71 25.80 -1.90
CA GLU A 33 -15.30 25.45 -3.28
C GLU A 33 -15.60 23.99 -3.66
N GLU A 34 -16.37 23.28 -2.81
CA GLU A 34 -16.60 21.84 -2.93
C GLU A 34 -15.27 21.05 -2.96
N TRP A 35 -15.27 19.86 -3.57
CA TRP A 35 -14.07 19.05 -3.73
C TRP A 35 -13.13 19.66 -4.77
N SER A 36 -11.89 19.93 -4.38
CA SER A 36 -10.88 20.51 -5.28
C SER A 36 -9.52 19.83 -5.15
N TRP A 37 -8.85 19.70 -6.30
CA TRP A 37 -7.45 19.28 -6.40
C TRP A 37 -6.53 20.47 -6.14
N ARG A 38 -5.53 20.28 -5.29
CA ARG A 38 -4.51 21.28 -5.00
C ARG A 38 -3.12 20.67 -5.12
N PRO A 39 -2.18 21.32 -5.84
CA PRO A 39 -0.82 20.85 -5.90
C PRO A 39 -0.13 21.03 -4.54
N LEU A 40 0.72 20.07 -4.20
CA LEU A 40 1.55 20.06 -3.01
C LEU A 40 3.04 20.12 -3.40
N PRO A 41 3.92 20.47 -2.46
CA PRO A 41 5.37 20.45 -2.71
C PRO A 41 5.83 19.07 -3.16
N LEU A 42 6.63 19.02 -4.22
CA LEU A 42 7.16 17.77 -4.73
C LEU A 42 8.17 17.16 -3.73
N PRO A 43 8.23 15.82 -3.64
CA PRO A 43 9.24 15.15 -2.83
C PRO A 43 10.67 15.53 -3.26
N PRO A 44 11.62 15.70 -2.32
CA PRO A 44 12.97 16.17 -2.60
C PRO A 44 13.81 15.14 -3.39
N PHE A 45 13.40 13.87 -3.43
CA PHE A 45 14.10 12.86 -4.22
C PHE A 45 13.90 13.01 -5.72
N PHE A 46 12.95 13.81 -6.20
CA PHE A 46 12.86 14.11 -7.64
C PHE A 46 14.01 14.99 -8.14
N ASP A 47 14.70 15.69 -7.24
CA ASP A 47 15.91 16.45 -7.55
C ASP A 47 17.19 15.59 -7.46
N ASP A 48 17.09 14.33 -7.03
CA ASP A 48 18.23 13.42 -6.92
C ASP A 48 18.58 12.81 -8.30
N PRO A 49 19.79 13.06 -8.85
CA PRO A 49 20.21 12.49 -10.12
C PRO A 49 20.29 10.96 -10.15
N GLU A 50 20.40 10.32 -8.98
CA GLU A 50 20.44 8.86 -8.84
C GLU A 50 19.06 8.24 -8.63
N TYR A 51 18.00 9.07 -8.57
CA TYR A 51 16.63 8.60 -8.40
C TYR A 51 16.25 7.59 -9.47
N LYS A 52 15.74 6.45 -9.00
CA LYS A 52 15.13 5.42 -9.82
C LYS A 52 13.70 5.23 -9.35
N VAL A 53 12.82 5.08 -10.32
CA VAL A 53 11.41 4.80 -10.03
C VAL A 53 11.31 3.37 -9.51
N PRO A 54 10.74 3.17 -8.30
CA PRO A 54 10.54 1.84 -7.77
C PRO A 54 9.40 1.14 -8.52
N ASP A 55 9.50 -0.18 -8.66
CA ASP A 55 8.42 -1.03 -9.15
C ASP A 55 7.33 -1.13 -8.08
N GLY A 56 6.46 -0.11 -8.02
CA GLY A 56 5.55 0.14 -6.90
C GLY A 56 6.31 0.78 -5.74
N ALA A 57 5.88 1.98 -5.33
CA ALA A 57 6.49 2.66 -4.17
C ALA A 57 5.73 2.29 -2.89
N PRO A 58 6.37 1.58 -1.95
CA PRO A 58 5.81 1.32 -0.63
C PRO A 58 5.44 2.63 0.07
N PHE A 59 4.24 2.68 0.63
CA PHE A 59 3.79 3.80 1.45
C PHE A 59 3.02 3.36 2.69
N THR A 60 2.96 4.26 3.67
CA THR A 60 2.11 4.11 4.86
C THR A 60 1.71 5.48 5.38
N VAL A 61 0.59 5.55 6.09
CA VAL A 61 0.20 6.74 6.87
C VAL A 61 0.53 6.48 8.34
N VAL A 62 1.23 7.44 8.96
CA VAL A 62 1.66 7.42 10.36
C VAL A 62 0.97 8.56 11.09
N ASP A 63 0.41 8.27 12.26
CA ASP A 63 -0.32 9.21 13.13
C ASP A 63 -1.48 9.98 12.46
N GLY A 64 -1.92 9.55 11.27
CA GLY A 64 -2.96 10.22 10.49
C GLY A 64 -2.53 11.53 9.82
N THR A 65 -1.30 12.00 10.04
CA THR A 65 -0.83 13.30 9.54
C THR A 65 0.48 13.21 8.77
N SER A 66 1.12 12.04 8.72
CA SER A 66 2.42 11.84 8.08
C SER A 66 2.31 10.74 7.03
N ILE A 67 2.61 11.05 5.78
CA ILE A 67 2.60 10.08 4.67
C ILE A 67 4.03 9.68 4.39
N TRP A 68 4.37 8.42 4.63
CA TRP A 68 5.70 7.89 4.34
C TRP A 68 5.70 7.21 2.99
N VAL A 69 6.70 7.51 2.17
CA VAL A 69 6.89 6.93 0.84
C VAL A 69 8.35 6.53 0.70
N SER A 70 8.59 5.32 0.20
CA SER A 70 9.95 4.85 -0.07
C SER A 70 10.31 4.94 -1.56
N THR A 71 11.55 5.34 -1.81
CA THR A 71 12.24 5.13 -3.09
C THR A 71 12.94 3.76 -3.08
N THR A 72 13.79 3.48 -4.07
CA THR A 72 14.61 2.26 -4.08
C THR A 72 15.68 2.22 -2.98
N THR A 73 15.96 3.33 -2.30
CA THR A 73 17.10 3.45 -1.37
C THR A 73 16.79 4.14 -0.04
N ALA A 74 15.71 4.89 0.06
CA ALA A 74 15.39 5.67 1.25
C ALA A 74 13.88 5.86 1.44
N THR A 75 13.50 6.21 2.67
CA THR A 75 12.11 6.57 3.02
C THR A 75 12.03 8.05 3.35
N TYR A 76 10.99 8.69 2.86
CA TYR A 76 10.68 10.10 3.06
C TYR A 76 9.29 10.24 3.68
N SER A 77 9.09 11.29 4.46
CA SER A 77 7.83 11.62 5.10
C SER A 77 7.35 12.98 4.60
N PHE A 78 6.09 13.05 4.21
CA PHE A 78 5.36 14.29 4.01
C PHE A 78 4.50 14.57 5.24
N ASP A 79 4.76 15.70 5.92
CA ASP A 79 3.90 16.22 6.97
C ASP A 79 2.73 16.97 6.32
N THR A 80 1.52 16.46 6.48
CA THR A 80 0.30 17.04 5.89
C THR A 80 -0.11 18.36 6.55
N LEU A 81 0.33 18.64 7.78
CA LEU A 81 0.05 19.88 8.48
C LEU A 81 1.04 20.97 8.10
N ALA A 82 2.34 20.65 8.08
CA ALA A 82 3.39 21.57 7.67
C ALA A 82 3.48 21.74 6.14
N CYS A 83 2.93 20.78 5.38
CA CYS A 83 3.13 20.62 3.94
C CYS A 83 4.62 20.55 3.57
N GLU A 84 5.41 19.84 4.38
CA GLU A 84 6.87 19.75 4.20
C GLU A 84 7.34 18.30 4.10
N TRP A 85 8.39 18.10 3.31
CA TRP A 85 9.06 16.82 3.18
C TRP A 85 10.28 16.73 4.09
N SER A 86 10.51 15.55 4.64
CA SER A 86 11.72 15.20 5.36
C SER A 86 12.18 13.78 5.00
N LYS A 87 13.48 13.52 5.13
CA LYS A 87 14.02 12.17 4.96
C LYS A 87 13.91 11.42 6.29
N VAL A 88 13.30 10.23 6.25
CA VAL A 88 13.10 9.39 7.43
C VAL A 88 14.35 8.57 7.74
N GLY A 89 14.90 7.92 6.71
CA GLY A 89 16.11 7.13 6.84
C GLY A 89 16.59 6.52 5.52
N ASP A 90 17.83 6.02 5.55
CA ASP A 90 18.48 5.27 4.47
C ASP A 90 18.05 3.79 4.48
N TRP A 91 16.73 3.58 4.47
CA TRP A 91 16.09 2.26 4.43
C TRP A 91 14.74 2.39 3.72
N VAL A 92 14.21 1.26 3.26
CA VAL A 92 12.98 1.18 2.44
C VAL A 92 11.91 0.42 3.22
N LEU A 93 10.67 0.91 3.19
CA LEU A 93 9.51 0.16 3.67
C LEU A 93 9.40 -1.13 2.84
N PRO A 94 9.17 -2.29 3.47
CA PRO A 94 9.14 -3.56 2.73
C PRO A 94 7.86 -3.77 1.90
N PHE A 95 6.83 -2.95 2.12
CA PHE A 95 5.53 -3.02 1.44
C PHE A 95 4.63 -1.83 1.77
N ASN A 96 3.54 -1.67 1.01
CA ASN A 96 2.41 -0.81 1.38
C ASN A 96 1.76 -1.30 2.67
N ALA A 97 1.73 -0.43 3.68
CA ALA A 97 1.29 -0.82 5.02
C ALA A 97 0.13 0.05 5.51
N GLU A 98 -0.88 -0.60 6.09
CA GLU A 98 -2.03 0.04 6.70
C GLU A 98 -1.99 -0.18 8.21
N TYR A 99 -2.19 0.89 8.99
CA TYR A 99 -2.26 0.79 10.44
C TYR A 99 -3.57 0.14 10.89
N VAL A 100 -3.46 -0.91 11.71
CA VAL A 100 -4.61 -1.63 12.26
C VAL A 100 -4.63 -1.44 13.77
N SER A 101 -5.47 -0.52 14.21
CA SER A 101 -5.58 -0.06 15.60
C SER A 101 -5.83 -1.18 16.60
N GLU A 102 -6.63 -2.17 16.22
CA GLU A 102 -7.01 -3.31 17.06
C GLU A 102 -5.82 -4.25 17.34
N LEU A 103 -4.80 -4.21 16.49
CA LEU A 103 -3.55 -4.98 16.64
C LEU A 103 -2.38 -4.11 17.11
N GLY A 104 -2.49 -2.78 16.97
CA GLY A 104 -1.39 -1.86 17.25
C GLY A 104 -0.20 -2.00 16.29
N LEU A 105 -0.46 -2.50 15.07
CA LEU A 105 0.56 -2.87 14.08
C LEU A 105 0.16 -2.38 12.70
N TRP A 106 1.15 -2.20 11.83
CA TRP A 106 0.92 -1.97 10.41
C TRP A 106 0.93 -3.30 9.68
N LEU A 107 -0.05 -3.54 8.83
CA LEU A 107 -0.20 -4.77 8.06
C LEU A 107 -0.09 -4.48 6.56
N GLY A 108 0.50 -5.41 5.82
CA GLY A 108 0.60 -5.31 4.37
C GLY A 108 1.07 -6.61 3.72
N LEU A 109 1.12 -6.62 2.40
CA LEU A 109 1.56 -7.77 1.61
C LEU A 109 3.01 -7.57 1.18
N SER A 110 3.87 -8.54 1.46
CA SER A 110 5.31 -8.43 1.20
C SER A 110 5.62 -8.40 -0.30
N ASP A 111 6.38 -7.39 -0.74
CA ASP A 111 6.85 -7.29 -2.12
C ASP A 111 7.94 -8.34 -2.43
N HIS A 112 8.73 -8.72 -1.43
CA HIS A 112 9.82 -9.69 -1.57
C HIS A 112 9.38 -11.15 -1.45
N ARG A 113 8.21 -11.38 -0.85
CA ARG A 113 7.63 -12.71 -0.64
C ARG A 113 6.17 -12.65 -1.06
N PRO A 114 5.86 -12.82 -2.36
CA PRO A 114 4.51 -12.68 -2.85
C PRO A 114 3.56 -13.58 -2.04
N TYR A 115 2.34 -13.09 -1.83
CA TYR A 115 1.27 -13.75 -1.07
C TYR A 115 1.48 -13.84 0.45
N ASN A 116 2.57 -13.31 1.00
CA ASN A 116 2.75 -13.25 2.45
C ASN A 116 2.10 -11.99 3.02
N LEU A 117 1.17 -12.21 3.96
CA LEU A 117 0.72 -11.16 4.87
C LEU A 117 1.77 -10.98 5.96
N CYS A 118 2.24 -9.74 6.10
CA CYS A 118 3.27 -9.36 7.04
C CYS A 118 2.80 -8.18 7.89
N ALA A 119 3.40 -8.02 9.06
CA ALA A 119 3.23 -6.88 9.95
C ALA A 119 4.55 -6.13 10.14
N LEU A 120 4.48 -4.82 10.43
CA LEU A 120 5.63 -4.01 10.79
C LEU A 120 5.56 -3.57 12.25
N GLU A 121 6.66 -3.80 12.95
CA GLU A 121 6.94 -3.27 14.28
C GLU A 121 8.01 -2.17 14.23
N GLY A 122 7.93 -1.22 15.16
CA GLY A 122 8.98 -0.22 15.36
C GLY A 122 8.95 0.96 14.38
N LEU A 123 7.84 1.19 13.66
CA LEU A 123 7.58 2.46 12.99
C LEU A 123 7.39 3.55 14.04
N SER A 124 8.49 4.21 14.41
CA SER A 124 8.51 5.30 15.38
C SER A 124 8.19 6.63 14.72
N THR A 125 7.39 7.45 15.40
CA THR A 125 6.89 8.76 14.95
C THR A 125 7.96 9.85 14.92
N SER A 126 9.15 9.56 15.47
CA SER A 126 10.35 10.38 15.37
C SER A 126 10.97 10.21 13.97
N ALA A 127 10.46 10.95 13.00
CA ALA A 127 10.84 10.82 11.59
C ALA A 127 12.36 10.90 11.33
N VAL A 128 13.15 11.67 12.10
CA VAL A 128 14.57 11.87 11.78
C VAL A 128 15.45 10.76 12.37
N GLY A 129 16.12 9.98 11.51
CA GLY A 129 17.13 9.00 11.93
C GLY A 129 16.55 7.74 12.56
N SER A 130 15.30 7.41 12.22
CA SER A 130 14.63 6.19 12.68
C SER A 130 15.33 4.94 12.13
N SER A 131 15.40 3.88 12.94
CA SER A 131 15.86 2.56 12.49
C SER A 131 14.85 1.94 11.53
N PRO A 132 15.27 1.04 10.62
CA PRO A 132 14.33 0.30 9.78
C PRO A 132 13.32 -0.48 10.63
N PRO A 133 12.05 -0.60 10.19
CA PRO A 133 11.04 -1.39 10.87
C PRO A 133 11.39 -2.89 10.81
N THR A 134 10.88 -3.66 11.77
CA THR A 134 11.00 -5.12 11.76
C THR A 134 9.80 -5.73 11.05
N GLU A 135 10.06 -6.50 9.98
CA GLU A 135 9.04 -7.29 9.29
C GLU A 135 8.76 -8.59 10.06
N LEU A 136 7.49 -8.82 10.41
CA LEU A 136 6.99 -10.05 11.00
C LEU A 136 6.05 -10.77 10.04
N GLN A 137 6.36 -12.00 9.68
CA GLN A 137 5.46 -12.81 8.85
C GLN A 137 4.25 -13.27 9.66
N VAL A 138 3.04 -12.98 9.17
CA VAL A 138 1.76 -13.35 9.81
C VAL A 138 1.20 -14.64 9.23
N GLY A 139 1.30 -14.79 7.90
CA GLY A 139 0.83 -15.98 7.21
C GLY A 139 0.99 -15.89 5.69
N LYS A 140 0.76 -17.01 5.00
CA LYS A 140 0.75 -17.09 3.54
C LYS A 140 -0.68 -17.26 3.05
N GLU A 141 -1.15 -16.33 2.23
CA GLU A 141 -2.52 -16.28 1.73
C GLU A 141 -2.78 -17.36 0.67
N PHE A 142 -1.98 -17.33 -0.39
CA PHE A 142 -2.25 -18.02 -1.63
C PHE A 142 -0.96 -18.62 -2.18
N GLU A 143 -1.07 -19.84 -2.68
CA GLU A 143 -0.08 -20.43 -3.56
C GLU A 143 -0.78 -20.59 -4.91
N PRO A 144 -0.25 -19.99 -5.99
CA PRO A 144 -0.81 -20.20 -7.31
C PRO A 144 -0.84 -21.71 -7.60
N PRO A 145 -1.90 -22.22 -8.24
CA PRO A 145 -2.03 -23.65 -8.51
C PRO A 145 -0.88 -24.18 -9.36
N ASP A 146 -0.45 -23.39 -10.34
CA ASP A 146 0.55 -23.75 -11.36
C ASP A 146 1.43 -22.54 -11.71
N GLU A 147 2.57 -22.80 -12.38
CA GLU A 147 3.55 -21.78 -12.78
C GLU A 147 3.01 -20.79 -13.84
N ASP A 148 1.94 -21.16 -14.56
CA ASP A 148 1.33 -20.35 -15.62
C ASP A 148 0.53 -19.13 -15.08
N TRP A 149 0.44 -18.98 -13.75
CA TRP A 149 -0.24 -17.88 -13.07
C TRP A 149 0.74 -16.76 -12.75
N LEU A 150 0.72 -15.70 -13.56
CA LEU A 150 1.54 -14.51 -13.38
C LEU A 150 0.80 -13.47 -12.56
N LEU A 151 1.26 -13.21 -11.33
CA LEU A 151 0.71 -12.18 -10.47
C LEU A 151 0.99 -10.78 -11.06
N LEU A 152 -0.06 -10.03 -11.36
CA LEU A 152 0.01 -8.65 -11.86
C LEU A 152 -0.10 -7.61 -10.74
N MET A 153 -0.98 -7.88 -9.78
CA MET A 153 -1.27 -6.97 -8.68
C MET A 153 -1.77 -7.79 -7.50
N HIS A 154 -1.38 -7.42 -6.30
CA HIS A 154 -2.10 -7.79 -5.09
C HIS A 154 -2.35 -6.56 -4.23
N THR A 155 -3.41 -6.57 -3.44
CA THR A 155 -3.69 -5.51 -2.48
C THR A 155 -4.43 -6.07 -1.27
N LEU A 156 -4.19 -5.49 -0.11
CA LEU A 156 -4.85 -5.80 1.15
C LEU A 156 -5.90 -4.72 1.42
N VAL A 157 -7.15 -5.12 1.58
CA VAL A 157 -8.25 -4.21 1.91
C VAL A 157 -8.72 -4.51 3.32
N ASN A 158 -8.57 -3.56 4.24
CA ASN A 158 -9.14 -3.65 5.57
C ASN A 158 -10.67 -3.48 5.51
N VAL A 159 -11.40 -4.46 6.03
CA VAL A 159 -12.87 -4.43 6.14
C VAL A 159 -13.34 -4.25 7.59
N GLY A 160 -12.40 -3.98 8.50
CA GLY A 160 -12.62 -3.70 9.92
C GLY A 160 -12.66 -4.94 10.81
N SER A 161 -12.39 -4.74 12.11
CA SER A 161 -12.37 -5.80 13.13
C SER A 161 -11.33 -6.88 12.83
N CYS A 162 -10.13 -6.48 12.47
CA CYS A 162 -9.02 -7.36 12.07
C CYS A 162 -9.35 -8.32 10.91
N ARG A 163 -10.35 -7.99 10.09
CA ARG A 163 -10.70 -8.74 8.88
C ARG A 163 -10.25 -7.97 7.66
N PHE A 164 -9.77 -8.71 6.68
CA PHE A 164 -9.26 -8.16 5.44
C PHE A 164 -9.77 -8.97 4.26
N CYS A 165 -9.85 -8.31 3.11
CA CYS A 165 -9.96 -8.97 1.83
C CYS A 165 -8.66 -8.75 1.08
N ILE A 166 -7.96 -9.84 0.77
CA ILE A 166 -6.84 -9.77 -0.15
C ILE A 166 -7.40 -9.97 -1.55
N VAL A 167 -7.01 -9.05 -2.44
CA VAL A 167 -7.39 -9.07 -3.85
C VAL A 167 -6.12 -9.29 -4.66
N SER A 168 -6.04 -10.39 -5.39
CA SER A 168 -4.94 -10.71 -6.28
C SER A 168 -5.44 -10.80 -7.72
N VAL A 169 -4.69 -10.22 -8.65
CA VAL A 169 -4.98 -10.25 -10.08
C VAL A 169 -3.85 -11.01 -10.77
N PHE A 170 -4.21 -12.03 -11.54
CA PHE A 170 -3.30 -12.87 -12.28
C PHE A 170 -3.61 -12.82 -13.76
N ASP A 171 -2.57 -12.86 -14.58
CA ASP A 171 -2.66 -13.33 -15.96
C ASP A 171 -2.34 -14.83 -15.97
N VAL A 172 -3.25 -15.64 -16.50
CA VAL A 172 -3.07 -17.09 -16.62
C VAL A 172 -2.84 -17.44 -18.08
N ILE A 173 -1.65 -17.93 -18.41
CA ILE A 173 -1.30 -18.33 -19.78
C ILE A 173 -2.07 -19.60 -20.14
N THR A 174 -2.75 -19.60 -21.29
CA THR A 174 -3.51 -20.78 -21.74
C THR A 174 -2.67 -21.67 -22.65
N GLU A 175 -2.82 -23.00 -22.53
CA GLU A 175 -2.05 -23.99 -23.30
C GLU A 175 -2.20 -23.87 -24.82
N HIS A 176 -3.21 -23.13 -25.30
CA HIS A 176 -3.57 -23.05 -26.72
C HIS A 176 -2.82 -21.96 -27.50
N ASN A 177 -2.24 -20.96 -26.83
CA ASN A 177 -1.36 -19.94 -27.44
C ASN A 177 -0.66 -19.10 -26.36
N GLU A 178 0.67 -18.91 -26.41
CA GLU A 178 1.42 -18.08 -25.45
C GLU A 178 0.99 -16.60 -25.43
N TYR A 179 0.23 -16.17 -26.44
CA TYR A 179 -0.33 -14.82 -26.54
C TYR A 179 -1.75 -14.68 -26.00
N ASP A 180 -2.39 -15.77 -25.57
CA ASP A 180 -3.76 -15.75 -25.04
C ASP A 180 -3.72 -16.03 -23.54
N SER A 181 -3.81 -14.95 -22.75
CA SER A 181 -3.90 -15.01 -21.30
C SER A 181 -5.29 -14.63 -20.82
N ILE A 182 -5.74 -15.31 -19.77
CA ILE A 182 -7.00 -15.01 -19.11
C ILE A 182 -6.71 -14.26 -17.81
N ARG A 183 -7.38 -13.12 -17.63
CA ARG A 183 -7.33 -12.40 -16.35
C ARG A 183 -8.18 -13.10 -15.31
N VAL A 184 -7.56 -13.45 -14.19
CA VAL A 184 -8.24 -14.03 -13.03
C VAL A 184 -8.06 -13.11 -11.83
N VAL A 185 -9.18 -12.71 -11.22
CA VAL A 185 -9.19 -11.96 -9.97
C VAL A 185 -9.58 -12.90 -8.84
N VAL A 186 -8.76 -12.95 -7.81
CA VAL A 186 -8.93 -13.79 -6.62
C VAL A 186 -9.21 -12.90 -5.42
N PHE A 187 -10.32 -13.16 -4.74
CA PHE A 187 -10.67 -12.53 -3.47
C PHE A 187 -10.54 -13.55 -2.36
N THR A 188 -9.65 -13.30 -1.41
CA THR A 188 -9.49 -14.13 -0.22
C THR A 188 -9.88 -13.32 1.01
N GLY A 189 -10.90 -13.79 1.74
CA GLY A 189 -11.18 -13.27 3.07
C GLY A 189 -10.16 -13.79 4.07
N VAL A 190 -9.59 -12.93 4.90
CA VAL A 190 -8.68 -13.30 5.99
C VAL A 190 -9.02 -12.56 7.27
N GLU A 191 -8.69 -13.17 8.39
CA GLU A 191 -8.78 -12.56 9.71
C GLU A 191 -7.43 -12.72 10.41
N VAL A 192 -6.98 -11.66 11.06
CA VAL A 192 -5.73 -11.66 11.81
C VAL A 192 -6.07 -11.62 13.30
N SER A 193 -5.58 -12.61 14.04
CA SER A 193 -5.79 -12.69 15.47
C SER A 193 -4.46 -12.85 16.21
N PRO A 194 -4.33 -12.32 17.45
CA PRO A 194 -3.21 -12.65 18.31
C PRO A 194 -3.05 -14.17 18.48
N SER A 195 -1.81 -14.64 18.46
CA SER A 195 -1.42 -16.02 18.72
C SER A 195 -0.25 -16.02 19.71
N GLN A 196 -0.04 -17.10 20.45
CA GLN A 196 1.15 -17.20 21.32
C GLN A 196 2.17 -18.16 20.72
N PRO A 197 3.37 -17.68 20.31
CA PRO A 197 3.77 -16.27 20.15
C PRO A 197 3.30 -15.64 18.81
N GLY A 198 3.04 -14.32 18.79
CA GLY A 198 2.88 -13.50 17.58
C GLY A 198 1.44 -13.28 17.08
N LEU A 199 1.29 -13.26 15.75
CA LEU A 199 0.01 -13.13 15.05
C LEU A 199 -0.28 -14.42 14.30
N ARG A 200 -1.56 -14.70 14.07
CA ARG A 200 -2.01 -15.79 13.22
C ARG A 200 -2.98 -15.26 12.17
N MET A 201 -2.74 -15.66 10.93
CA MET A 201 -3.72 -15.52 9.86
C MET A 201 -4.72 -16.69 9.88
N ILE A 202 -6.01 -16.37 9.86
CA ILE A 202 -7.11 -17.31 9.63
C ILE A 202 -7.66 -17.04 8.24
N ARG A 203 -7.53 -18.03 7.35
CA ARG A 203 -8.06 -17.93 6.00
C ARG A 203 -9.54 -18.30 5.97
N HIS A 204 -10.35 -17.43 5.38
CA HIS A 204 -11.77 -17.65 5.13
C HIS A 204 -11.98 -18.07 3.66
N LYS A 205 -13.17 -17.84 3.11
CA LYS A 205 -13.53 -18.22 1.74
C LYS A 205 -12.68 -17.47 0.71
N THR A 206 -12.16 -18.21 -0.27
CA THR A 206 -11.59 -17.67 -1.51
C THR A 206 -12.60 -17.78 -2.65
N LYS A 207 -12.69 -16.75 -3.50
CA LYS A 207 -13.49 -16.76 -4.73
C LYS A 207 -12.65 -16.27 -5.90
N PHE A 208 -12.86 -16.88 -7.06
CA PHE A 208 -12.20 -16.54 -8.31
C PHE A 208 -13.21 -15.92 -9.27
N PHE A 209 -12.80 -14.91 -10.00
CA PHE A 209 -13.55 -14.29 -11.09
C PHE A 209 -12.68 -14.30 -12.33
N ILE A 210 -13.20 -14.86 -13.40
CA ILE A 210 -12.55 -14.86 -14.69
C ILE A 210 -13.06 -13.66 -15.47
N GLY A 211 -12.16 -12.74 -15.81
CA GLY A 211 -12.45 -11.60 -16.65
C GLY A 211 -12.69 -12.05 -18.08
N GLY A 212 -13.95 -12.28 -18.43
CA GLY A 212 -14.41 -12.24 -19.82
C GLY A 212 -14.63 -10.80 -20.24
N ILE A 213 -14.07 -10.39 -21.38
CA ILE A 213 -14.22 -9.06 -21.97
C ILE A 213 -15.70 -8.67 -21.99
N ASN A 214 -16.09 -7.72 -21.14
CA ASN A 214 -17.30 -6.93 -21.32
C ASN A 214 -16.86 -5.47 -21.46
N HIS A 215 -16.48 -5.10 -22.68
CA HIS A 215 -16.58 -3.70 -23.07
C HIS A 215 -18.07 -3.35 -23.09
N VAL A 216 -18.50 -2.52 -22.15
CA VAL A 216 -19.66 -1.67 -22.36
C VAL A 216 -19.11 -0.26 -22.38
N LEU A 217 -19.09 0.31 -23.60
CA LEU A 217 -18.83 1.73 -23.85
C LEU A 217 -19.90 2.60 -23.17
#